data_AF-A0A2V5XM19-F1
#
_entry.id   AF-A0A2V5XM19-F1
#
_cell.length_a   1.000
_cell.length_b   1.000
_cell.length_c   1.000
_cell.angle_alpha   90.00
_cell.angle_beta   90.00
_cell.angle_gamma   90.00
#
_symmetry.space_group_name_H-M   'P 1'
#
loop_
_entity.id
_entity.type
_entity.pdbx_description
1 polymer ?
#
loop_
_entity_poly.entity_id
_entity_poly.type
_entity_poly.pdbx_seq_one_letter_code
_entity_poly.pdbx_strand_id
1 'polypeptide(L)'
;MSGNITNRGISSVNALGTPLGRYEKILKDSIGSRWYSYVDQKRDLISIGTLQLRFDVDRSGRVKNLKITENTSNESFANICVQSVLESQLPPIPDDLANTLPTEGLEIEGMNFIIYPN
;
A
#
# COMPACT_ATOMS: atom_id res chain seq x y z
N MET A 1 -17.48 -3.66 -9.17
CA MET A 1 -16.50 -4.46 -8.42
C MET A 1 -16.17 -3.64 -7.20
N SER A 2 -16.34 -4.22 -6.03
CA SER A 2 -15.95 -3.58 -4.78
C SER A 2 -14.54 -4.04 -4.44
N GLY A 3 -13.71 -3.12 -3.97
CA GLY A 3 -12.32 -3.37 -3.60
C GLY A 3 -12.01 -2.90 -2.19
N ASN A 4 -11.04 -3.53 -1.54
CA ASN A 4 -10.50 -3.06 -0.26
C ASN A 4 -8.97 -3.10 -0.28
N ILE A 5 -8.36 -2.09 0.33
CA ILE A 5 -6.93 -2.04 0.62
C ILE A 5 -6.74 -2.01 2.15
N THR A 6 -5.89 -2.86 2.69
CA THR A 6 -5.59 -2.88 4.13
C THR A 6 -4.11 -3.08 4.39
N ASN A 7 -3.55 -2.31 5.32
CA ASN A 7 -2.24 -2.57 5.88
C ASN A 7 -2.41 -3.19 7.26
N ARG A 8 -2.57 -4.52 7.34
CA ARG A 8 -2.67 -5.24 8.63
C ARG A 8 -1.30 -5.77 9.04
N GLY A 9 -0.36 -4.86 9.30
CA GLY A 9 0.80 -5.11 10.12
C GLY A 9 0.44 -5.04 11.61
N ILE A 10 1.32 -5.59 12.46
CA ILE A 10 1.17 -5.82 13.92
C ILE A 10 0.80 -4.54 14.72
N SER A 11 0.87 -3.35 14.11
CA SER A 11 0.69 -2.06 14.78
C SER A 11 -0.65 -1.35 14.52
N SER A 12 -1.53 -1.91 13.68
CA SER A 12 -2.71 -1.19 13.13
C SER A 12 -3.86 -0.89 14.12
N VAL A 13 -3.83 -1.43 15.34
CA VAL A 13 -4.93 -1.26 16.31
C VAL A 13 -4.79 -0.04 17.24
N ASN A 14 -3.64 0.64 17.31
CA ASN A 14 -3.42 1.81 18.20
C ASN A 14 -2.84 3.06 17.50
N ALA A 15 -2.72 3.06 16.17
CA ALA A 15 -1.87 4.02 15.48
C ALA A 15 -2.54 5.36 15.09
N LEU A 16 -3.88 5.46 15.02
CA LEU A 16 -4.56 6.65 14.48
C LEU A 16 -4.26 7.96 15.25
N GLY A 17 -3.82 7.87 16.51
CA GLY A 17 -3.37 9.01 17.32
C GLY A 17 -1.87 9.32 17.26
N THR A 18 -1.05 8.40 16.73
CA THR A 18 0.42 8.51 16.72
C THR A 18 0.94 9.11 15.40
N PRO A 19 2.16 9.68 15.38
CA PRO A 19 2.80 10.10 14.12
C PRO A 19 2.84 8.97 13.08
N LEU A 20 3.11 7.73 13.53
CA LEU A 20 3.13 6.54 12.68
C LEU A 20 1.78 6.32 11.99
N GLY A 21 0.67 6.21 12.73
CA GLY A 21 -0.60 5.90 12.08
C GLY A 21 -1.17 7.06 11.26
N ARG A 22 -0.80 8.32 11.57
CA ARG A 22 -1.07 9.44 10.65
C ARG A 22 -0.35 9.26 9.31
N TYR A 23 0.91 8.87 9.34
CA TYR A 23 1.68 8.62 8.12
C TYR A 23 1.19 7.38 7.36
N GLU A 24 0.87 6.28 8.05
CA GLU A 24 0.27 5.09 7.45
C GLU A 24 -1.09 5.39 6.79
N LYS A 25 -1.88 6.29 7.38
CA LYS A 25 -3.12 6.77 6.77
C LYS A 25 -2.86 7.52 5.47
N ILE A 26 -1.92 8.48 5.46
CA ILE A 26 -1.53 9.21 4.24
C ILE A 26 -1.07 8.24 3.15
N LEU A 27 -0.25 7.25 3.53
CA LEU A 27 0.23 6.20 2.64
C LEU A 27 -0.91 5.39 2.04
N LYS A 28 -1.84 4.93 2.88
CA LYS A 28 -3.00 4.16 2.44
C LYS A 28 -3.90 4.98 1.52
N ASP A 29 -4.14 6.24 1.85
CA ASP A 29 -5.00 7.13 1.07
C ASP A 29 -4.38 7.44 -0.31
N SER A 30 -3.07 7.71 -0.37
CA SER A 30 -2.32 7.99 -1.61
C SER A 30 -2.29 6.77 -2.54
N ILE A 31 -1.99 5.59 -2.01
CA ILE A 31 -1.96 4.33 -2.77
C ILE A 31 -3.38 3.93 -3.19
N GLY A 32 -4.34 4.00 -2.27
CA GLY A 32 -5.73 3.63 -2.50
C GLY A 32 -6.36 4.46 -3.62
N SER A 33 -6.14 5.77 -3.64
CA SER A 33 -6.63 6.67 -4.69
C SER A 33 -6.20 6.21 -6.09
N ARG A 34 -4.92 5.86 -6.26
CA ARG A 34 -4.39 5.35 -7.53
C ARG A 34 -4.95 3.98 -7.89
N TRP A 35 -5.01 3.10 -6.91
CA TRP A 35 -5.52 1.76 -7.10
C TRP A 35 -6.98 1.75 -7.56
N TYR A 36 -7.85 2.53 -6.91
CA TYR A 36 -9.23 2.66 -7.35
C TYR A 36 -9.33 3.24 -8.78
N SER A 37 -8.50 4.23 -9.13
CA SER A 37 -8.44 4.75 -10.49
C SER A 37 -8.02 3.69 -11.52
N TYR A 38 -7.03 2.86 -11.21
CA TYR A 38 -6.57 1.81 -12.12
C TYR A 38 -7.53 0.63 -12.23
N VAL A 39 -8.17 0.25 -11.13
CA VAL A 39 -9.23 -0.76 -11.12
C VAL A 39 -10.40 -0.32 -11.99
N ASP A 40 -10.81 0.94 -11.91
CA ASP A 40 -11.90 1.48 -12.75
C ASP A 40 -11.52 1.47 -14.24
N GLN A 41 -10.32 1.93 -14.58
CA GLN A 41 -9.82 1.99 -15.96
C GLN A 41 -9.60 0.62 -16.62
N LYS A 42 -9.24 -0.40 -15.84
CA LYS A 42 -8.83 -1.73 -16.35
C LYS A 42 -9.75 -2.84 -15.85
N ARG A 43 -10.99 -2.51 -15.50
CA ARG A 43 -11.94 -3.41 -14.83
C ARG A 43 -12.17 -4.73 -15.57
N ASP A 44 -12.21 -4.70 -16.89
CA ASP A 44 -12.46 -5.89 -17.71
C ASP A 44 -11.25 -6.83 -17.81
N LEU A 45 -10.07 -6.36 -17.38
CA LEU A 45 -8.80 -7.10 -17.43
C LEU A 45 -8.44 -7.76 -16.09
N ILE A 46 -9.09 -7.39 -14.99
CA ILE A 46 -8.74 -7.87 -13.65
C ILE A 46 -9.65 -9.01 -13.20
N SER A 47 -9.04 -10.01 -12.55
CA SER A 47 -9.78 -11.11 -11.92
C SER A 47 -10.03 -10.83 -10.44
N ILE A 48 -11.06 -11.48 -9.89
CA ILE A 48 -11.30 -11.55 -8.44
C ILE A 48 -10.09 -12.23 -7.78
N GLY A 49 -9.70 -11.73 -6.60
CA GLY A 49 -8.62 -12.29 -5.82
C GLY A 49 -7.96 -11.25 -4.92
N THR A 50 -6.80 -11.63 -4.40
CA THR A 50 -5.99 -10.87 -3.46
C THR A 50 -4.56 -10.73 -3.96
N LEU A 51 -3.92 -9.63 -3.57
CA LEU A 51 -2.48 -9.43 -3.72
C LEU A 51 -1.93 -8.87 -2.42
N GLN A 52 -0.85 -9.48 -1.92
CA GLN A 52 -0.08 -8.95 -0.81
C GLN A 52 1.27 -8.43 -1.27
N LEU A 53 1.61 -7.22 -0.82
CA LEU A 53 2.89 -6.57 -1.06
C LEU A 53 3.65 -6.36 0.24
N ARG A 54 4.98 -6.43 0.15
CA ARG A 54 5.92 -5.90 1.14
C ARG A 54 6.81 -4.87 0.46
N PHE A 55 7.06 -3.75 1.13
CA PHE A 55 7.96 -2.71 0.66
C PHE A 55 8.38 -1.81 1.81
N ASP A 56 9.41 -1.01 1.57
CA ASP A 56 9.87 0.02 2.50
C ASP A 56 9.55 1.41 1.95
N VAL A 57 9.33 2.37 2.84
CA VAL A 57 9.25 3.79 2.49
C VAL A 57 10.40 4.51 3.16
N ASP A 58 11.32 5.03 2.35
CA ASP A 58 12.46 5.78 2.86
C ASP A 58 12.02 7.15 3.43
N ARG A 59 12.94 7.84 4.13
CA ARG A 59 12.67 9.15 4.74
C ARG A 59 12.17 10.21 3.76
N SER A 60 12.49 10.09 2.47
CA SER A 60 12.04 11.02 1.44
C SER A 60 10.62 10.73 0.92
N GLY A 61 9.98 9.66 1.41
CA GLY A 61 8.67 9.20 0.94
C GLY A 61 8.76 8.28 -0.29
N ARG A 62 9.94 7.78 -0.65
CA ARG A 62 10.08 6.89 -1.83
C ARG A 62 9.94 5.44 -1.43
N VAL A 63 9.19 4.70 -2.24
CA VAL A 63 9.06 3.24 -2.11
C VAL A 63 10.35 2.54 -2.54
N LYS A 64 10.78 1.56 -1.74
CA LYS A 64 11.95 0.69 -1.94
C LYS A 64 11.58 -0.77 -1.68
N ASN A 65 12.43 -1.67 -2.19
CA ASN A 65 12.36 -3.12 -1.92
C ASN A 65 10.97 -3.77 -2.12
N LEU A 66 10.19 -3.27 -3.09
CA LEU A 66 8.84 -3.77 -3.35
C LEU A 66 8.89 -5.23 -3.82
N LYS A 67 8.12 -6.08 -3.14
CA LYS A 67 7.97 -7.51 -3.45
C LYS A 67 6.51 -7.93 -3.33
N ILE A 68 6.06 -8.76 -4.27
CA ILE A 68 4.81 -9.51 -4.15
C ILE A 68 5.07 -10.71 -3.25
N THR A 69 4.32 -10.81 -2.15
CA THR A 69 4.43 -11.93 -1.20
C THR A 69 3.35 -12.98 -1.42
N GLU A 70 2.20 -12.58 -1.96
CA GLU A 70 1.10 -13.48 -2.33
C GLU A 70 0.32 -12.88 -3.50
N ASN A 71 -0.13 -13.74 -4.43
CA ASN A 71 -1.06 -13.36 -5.50
C ASN A 71 -2.03 -14.51 -5.75
N THR A 72 -3.33 -14.26 -5.58
CA THR A 72 -4.40 -15.22 -5.91
C THR A 72 -5.23 -14.78 -7.12
N SER A 73 -4.89 -13.65 -7.74
CA SER A 73 -5.54 -13.12 -8.93
C SER A 73 -4.63 -13.25 -10.17
N ASN A 74 -5.01 -12.60 -11.26
CA ASN A 74 -4.26 -12.58 -12.51
C ASN A 74 -3.14 -11.52 -12.52
N GLU A 75 -2.28 -11.57 -13.54
CA GLU A 75 -1.14 -10.67 -13.70
C GLU A 75 -1.57 -9.20 -13.89
N SER A 76 -2.70 -8.95 -14.56
CA SER A 76 -3.23 -7.60 -14.73
C SER A 76 -3.57 -6.93 -13.39
N PHE A 77 -4.16 -7.68 -12.46
CA PHE A 77 -4.42 -7.19 -11.10
C PHE A 77 -3.12 -6.92 -10.34
N ALA A 78 -2.14 -7.83 -10.43
CA ALA A 78 -0.83 -7.65 -9.81
C ALA A 78 -0.14 -6.37 -10.29
N ASN A 79 -0.12 -6.15 -11.61
CA ASN A 79 0.49 -4.96 -12.22
C ASN A 79 -0.17 -3.66 -11.74
N ILE A 80 -1.50 -3.64 -11.62
CA ILE A 80 -2.24 -2.48 -11.10
C ILE A 80 -1.84 -2.16 -9.66
N CYS A 81 -1.77 -3.16 -8.78
CA CYS A 81 -1.40 -2.93 -7.39
C CYS A 81 0.05 -2.43 -7.27
N VAL A 82 0.98 -3.04 -8.01
CA VAL A 82 2.39 -2.61 -8.04
C VAL A 82 2.52 -1.18 -8.55
N GLN A 83 1.85 -0.83 -9.66
CA GLN A 83 1.82 0.53 -10.20
C GLN A 83 1.24 1.53 -9.20
N SER A 84 0.18 1.16 -8.49
CA SER A 84 -0.46 2.02 -7.48
C SER A 84 0.50 2.39 -6.35
N VAL A 85 1.34 1.43 -5.93
CA VAL A 85 2.36 1.67 -4.90
C VAL A 85 3.52 2.50 -5.45
N LEU A 86 4.11 2.12 -6.59
CA LEU A 86 5.28 2.79 -7.15
C LEU A 86 5.01 4.24 -7.55
N GLU A 87 3.81 4.52 -8.04
CA GLU A 87 3.45 5.86 -8.50
C GLU A 87 2.82 6.71 -7.39
N SER A 88 2.54 6.13 -6.22
CA SER A 88 2.04 6.88 -5.07
C SER A 88 2.96 8.04 -4.73
N GLN A 89 2.35 9.22 -4.52
CA GLN A 89 3.10 10.39 -4.09
C GLN A 89 2.92 10.46 -2.58
N LEU A 90 3.97 10.04 -1.87
CA LEU A 90 4.03 10.13 -0.42
C LEU A 90 4.83 11.38 -0.05
N PRO A 91 4.38 12.15 0.95
CA PRO A 91 5.23 13.19 1.52
C PRO A 91 6.45 12.54 2.20
N PRO A 92 7.53 13.30 2.44
CA PRO A 92 8.61 12.84 3.30
C PRO A 92 8.08 12.39 4.67
N ILE A 93 8.77 11.41 5.27
CA ILE A 93 8.45 10.97 6.63
C ILE A 93 8.75 12.14 7.59
N PRO A 94 7.79 12.56 8.43
CA PRO A 94 8.02 13.60 9.43
C PRO A 94 9.18 13.26 10.36
N ASP A 95 10.00 14.25 10.74
CA ASP A 95 11.22 14.03 11.54
C ASP A 95 10.94 13.34 12.88
N ASP A 96 9.83 13.67 13.53
CA ASP A 96 9.39 13.05 14.79
C ASP A 96 9.16 11.54 14.64
N LEU A 97 8.71 11.10 13.47
CA LEU A 97 8.58 9.68 13.13
C LEU A 97 9.91 9.10 12.63
N ALA A 98 10.61 9.79 11.73
CA ALA A 98 11.84 9.33 11.11
C ALA A 98 12.96 9.01 12.12
N ASN A 99 12.99 9.72 13.25
CA ASN A 99 13.93 9.50 14.35
C ASN A 99 13.64 8.22 15.16
N THR A 100 12.45 7.65 15.03
CA THR A 100 12.08 6.37 15.68
C THR A 100 12.21 5.17 14.76
N LEU A 101 12.43 5.40 13.46
CA LEU A 101 12.51 4.36 12.44
C LEU A 101 13.96 3.94 12.18
N PRO A 102 14.18 2.70 11.70
CA PRO A 102 15.45 2.27 11.15
C PRO A 102 15.93 3.17 10.00
N THR A 103 17.22 3.06 9.64
CA THR A 103 17.82 3.81 8.52
C THR A 103 17.11 3.56 7.18
N GLU A 104 16.59 2.34 6.98
CA GLU A 104 15.84 1.94 5.77
C GLU A 104 14.46 2.63 5.66
N GLY A 105 13.94 3.17 6.77
CA GLY A 105 12.66 3.87 6.82
C GLY A 105 11.53 3.02 7.41
N LEU A 106 10.32 3.22 6.91
CA LEU A 106 9.12 2.53 7.36
C LEU A 106 8.90 1.25 6.54
N GLU A 107 9.04 0.10 7.16
CA GLU A 107 8.67 -1.18 6.56
C GLU A 107 7.15 -1.36 6.57
N ILE A 108 6.59 -1.70 5.42
CA ILE A 108 5.18 -2.04 5.23
C ILE A 108 5.08 -3.55 4.97
N GLU A 109 4.72 -4.28 6.01
CA GLU A 109 4.49 -5.72 5.93
C GLU A 109 3.03 -6.01 5.54
N GLY A 110 2.84 -6.67 4.39
CA GLY A 110 1.55 -7.30 4.06
C GLY A 110 0.45 -6.32 3.70
N MET A 111 0.76 -5.27 2.92
CA MET A 111 -0.27 -4.45 2.31
C MET A 111 -1.10 -5.31 1.36
N ASN A 112 -2.38 -5.48 1.67
CA ASN A 112 -3.30 -6.36 0.98
C ASN A 112 -4.29 -5.56 0.12
N PHE A 113 -4.42 -5.95 -1.14
CA PHE A 113 -5.40 -5.47 -2.10
C PHE A 113 -6.37 -6.61 -2.41
N ILE A 114 -7.67 -6.36 -2.31
CA ILE A 114 -8.71 -7.37 -2.49
C ILE A 114 -9.76 -6.85 -3.47
N ILE A 115 -10.10 -7.65 -4.49
CA ILE A 115 -11.28 -7.42 -5.34
C ILE A 115 -12.32 -8.49 -5.01
N TYR A 116 -13.55 -8.06 -4.73
CA TYR A 116 -14.68 -8.94 -4.46
C TYR A 116 -15.58 -9.11 -5.69
N PRO A 117 -16.26 -10.26 -5.83
CA PRO A 117 -17.43 -10.35 -6.69
C PRO A 117 -18.48 -9.31 -6.27
N ASN A 118 -19.20 -8.78 -7.25
CA ASN A 118 -20.38 -7.93 -7.03
C ASN A 118 -21.56 -8.76 -6.53
#